data_AF-A0A1J3F2S2-F1
#
_entry.id   AF-A0A1J3F2S2-F1
#
_cell.length_a   1.000
_cell.length_b   1.000
_cell.length_c   1.000
_cell.angle_alpha   90.00
_cell.angle_beta   90.00
_cell.angle_gamma   90.00
#
_symmetry.space_group_name_H-M   'P 1'
#
loop_
_entity.id
_entity.type
_entity.pdbx_description
1 polymer ?
#
loop_
_entity_poly.entity_id
_entity_poly.type
_entity_poly.pdbx_seq_one_letter_code
_entity_poly.pdbx_strand_id
1 'polypeptide(L)'
;CAEYHAASRAISGGPIYLSDHLGKASHNFDLIKKFAYFDGTIPRCLHYALPTRDSLFKNPLFDKESMLKIFNFNKFGGVIGAFNCQGAGWSPKEHRFKGYKECYQTVSGTVHVSDIEWDQNPEAAGSQMSYAGDYLVYKMQSEEILFMNSKSDPIQITLEPSSFDLFSFVPVTDLGSSGVRFAPLGLINMFNCVGTVQE
;
A
#
# COMPACT_ATOMS: atom_id res chain seq x y z
N CYS A 1 -8.70 14.05 -4.46
CA CYS A 1 -8.70 12.61 -4.79
C CYS A 1 -7.46 12.15 -5.57
N ALA A 2 -6.65 13.03 -6.19
CA ALA A 2 -5.50 12.60 -6.98
C ALA A 2 -4.52 11.71 -6.19
N GLU A 3 -4.09 12.12 -5.00
CA GLU A 3 -3.21 11.32 -4.14
C GLU A 3 -3.77 9.94 -3.80
N TYR A 4 -5.06 9.87 -3.43
CA TYR A 4 -5.74 8.62 -3.12
C TYR A 4 -5.69 7.61 -4.28
N HIS A 5 -6.07 8.05 -5.49
CA HIS A 5 -6.02 7.18 -6.65
C HIS A 5 -4.59 6.82 -6.99
N ALA A 6 -3.69 7.78 -6.92
CA ALA A 6 -2.31 7.57 -7.25
C ALA A 6 -1.70 6.52 -6.30
N ALA A 7 -1.90 6.61 -4.97
CA ALA A 7 -1.43 5.62 -4.01
C ALA A 7 -1.92 4.20 -4.33
N SER A 8 -3.20 4.02 -4.66
CA SER A 8 -3.72 2.72 -5.09
C SER A 8 -3.04 2.19 -6.36
N ARG A 9 -2.65 3.08 -7.29
CA ARG A 9 -1.92 2.71 -8.51
C ARG A 9 -0.47 2.32 -8.21
N ALA A 10 0.23 3.02 -7.31
CA ALA A 10 1.61 2.68 -6.91
C ALA A 10 1.74 1.21 -6.49
N ILE A 11 0.80 0.75 -5.67
CA ILE A 11 0.87 -0.59 -5.09
C ILE A 11 0.13 -1.65 -5.94
N SER A 12 -0.49 -1.26 -7.05
CA SER A 12 -1.26 -2.18 -7.90
C SER A 12 -0.38 -3.17 -8.68
N GLY A 13 0.89 -2.83 -8.92
CA GLY A 13 1.83 -3.54 -9.81
C GLY A 13 1.57 -3.32 -11.30
N GLY A 14 0.49 -2.63 -11.67
CA GLY A 14 0.19 -2.29 -13.05
C GLY A 14 0.99 -1.11 -13.60
N PRO A 15 0.93 -0.85 -14.92
CA PRO A 15 1.44 0.37 -15.50
C PRO A 15 0.64 1.60 -15.02
N ILE A 16 1.32 2.75 -14.94
CA ILE A 16 0.71 4.04 -14.57
C ILE A 16 0.71 4.94 -15.80
N TYR A 17 -0.46 5.46 -16.16
CA TYR A 17 -0.64 6.38 -17.27
C TYR A 17 -1.16 7.72 -16.74
N LEU A 18 -0.60 8.82 -17.24
CA LEU A 18 -1.10 10.17 -17.03
C LEU A 18 -1.76 10.62 -18.33
N SER A 19 -3.06 10.91 -18.27
CA SER A 19 -3.89 11.27 -19.43
C SER A 19 -4.38 12.72 -19.40
N ASP A 20 -3.84 13.53 -18.50
CA ASP A 20 -4.19 14.95 -18.38
C ASP A 20 -3.62 15.78 -19.53
N HIS A 21 -4.13 16.99 -19.70
CA HIS A 21 -3.55 17.95 -20.64
C HIS A 21 -2.10 18.29 -20.26
N LEU A 22 -1.26 18.55 -21.25
CA LEU A 22 0.14 18.88 -21.02
C LEU A 22 0.27 20.26 -20.36
N GLY A 23 1.07 20.34 -19.29
CA GLY A 23 1.56 21.60 -18.74
C GLY A 23 1.46 21.69 -17.22
N LYS A 24 2.10 22.73 -16.65
CA LYS A 24 2.15 22.97 -15.20
C LYS A 24 0.78 23.26 -14.57
N ALA A 25 -0.18 23.73 -15.37
CA ALA A 25 -1.54 23.98 -14.89
C ALA A 25 -2.33 22.69 -14.66
N SER A 26 -1.95 21.59 -15.32
CA SER A 26 -2.68 20.32 -15.29
C SER A 26 -1.97 19.24 -14.47
N HIS A 27 -0.63 19.29 -14.38
CA HIS A 27 0.15 18.28 -13.68
C HIS A 27 0.61 18.74 -12.30
N ASN A 28 0.31 17.92 -11.28
CA ASN A 28 0.96 18.01 -9.99
C ASN A 28 2.29 17.23 -10.02
N PHE A 29 3.40 17.94 -10.28
CA PHE A 29 4.73 17.32 -10.36
C PHE A 29 5.21 16.72 -9.05
N ASP A 30 4.82 17.30 -7.92
CA ASP A 30 5.22 16.76 -6.61
C ASP A 30 4.53 15.42 -6.35
N LEU A 31 3.28 15.27 -6.79
CA LEU A 31 2.61 13.98 -6.81
C LEU A 31 3.28 12.97 -7.75
N ILE A 32 3.63 13.39 -8.96
CA ILE A 32 4.27 12.51 -9.96
C ILE A 32 5.62 11.98 -9.44
N LYS A 33 6.42 12.81 -8.78
CA LYS A 33 7.71 12.41 -8.17
C LYS A 33 7.57 11.39 -7.05
N LYS A 34 6.38 11.24 -6.45
CA LYS A 34 6.11 10.17 -5.48
C LYS A 34 5.93 8.80 -6.17
N PHE A 35 5.81 8.72 -7.50
CA PHE A 35 5.71 7.47 -8.28
C PHE A 35 6.90 7.21 -9.17
N ALA A 36 7.39 8.23 -9.87
CA ALA A 36 8.35 8.05 -10.94
C ALA A 36 9.73 8.57 -10.55
N TYR A 37 10.75 7.83 -10.95
CA TYR A 37 12.12 8.28 -10.95
C TYR A 37 12.33 9.37 -11.99
N PHE A 38 13.48 10.03 -11.92
CA PHE A 38 13.85 11.08 -12.87
C PHE A 38 13.95 10.59 -14.31
N ASP A 39 14.28 9.32 -14.52
CA ASP A 39 14.35 8.68 -15.84
C ASP A 39 12.98 8.21 -16.37
N GLY A 40 11.91 8.44 -15.62
CA GLY A 40 10.54 8.06 -15.98
C GLY A 40 10.17 6.62 -15.67
N THR A 41 11.10 5.80 -15.15
CA THR A 41 10.77 4.47 -14.64
C THR A 41 10.03 4.59 -13.30
N ILE A 42 9.36 3.51 -12.87
CA ILE A 42 8.56 3.47 -11.65
C ILE A 42 8.93 2.24 -10.80
N PRO A 43 8.97 2.35 -9.45
CA PRO A 43 9.17 1.22 -8.55
C PRO A 43 7.87 0.40 -8.49
N ARG A 44 7.72 -0.54 -9.40
CA ARG A 44 6.54 -1.41 -9.47
C ARG A 44 6.63 -2.54 -8.47
N CYS A 45 5.50 -2.84 -7.82
CA CYS A 45 5.33 -4.11 -7.14
C CYS A 45 5.44 -5.28 -8.13
N LEU A 46 5.81 -6.45 -7.63
CA LEU A 46 6.13 -7.64 -8.41
C LEU A 46 4.90 -8.33 -9.01
N HIS A 47 3.74 -8.18 -8.37
CA HIS A 47 2.52 -8.88 -8.75
C HIS A 47 1.35 -7.91 -8.93
N TYR A 48 0.16 -8.41 -9.28
CA TYR A 48 -1.06 -7.62 -9.13
C TYR A 48 -1.50 -7.59 -7.67
N ALA A 49 -2.03 -6.44 -7.22
CA ALA A 49 -2.52 -6.30 -5.86
C ALA A 49 -3.70 -7.23 -5.58
N LEU A 50 -3.67 -7.87 -4.42
CA LEU A 50 -4.71 -8.78 -3.94
C LEU A 50 -5.42 -8.17 -2.72
N PRO A 51 -6.74 -8.36 -2.56
CA PRO A 51 -7.39 -8.00 -1.30
C PRO A 51 -6.85 -8.84 -0.15
N THR A 52 -6.72 -8.24 1.03
CA THR A 52 -6.42 -8.99 2.25
C THR A 52 -7.59 -9.91 2.59
N ARG A 53 -7.32 -11.01 3.32
CA ARG A 53 -8.36 -12.00 3.67
C ARG A 53 -9.58 -11.38 4.36
N ASP A 54 -9.35 -10.43 5.25
CA ASP A 54 -10.41 -9.75 5.98
C ASP A 54 -11.19 -8.72 5.16
N SER A 55 -10.78 -8.44 3.91
CA SER A 55 -11.49 -7.58 2.95
C SER A 55 -12.33 -8.37 1.94
N LEU A 56 -12.07 -9.66 1.72
CA LEU A 56 -12.63 -10.46 0.61
C LEU A 56 -14.17 -10.48 0.52
N PHE A 57 -14.84 -10.50 1.67
CA PHE A 57 -16.31 -10.63 1.76
C PHE A 57 -16.98 -9.39 2.37
N LYS A 58 -16.27 -8.27 2.41
CA LYS A 58 -16.78 -7.00 2.92
C LYS A 58 -17.19 -6.10 1.77
N ASN A 59 -18.09 -5.15 2.03
CA ASN A 59 -18.52 -4.17 1.05
C ASN A 59 -17.89 -2.81 1.38
N PRO A 60 -16.66 -2.53 0.89
CA PRO A 60 -15.93 -1.32 1.26
C PRO A 60 -16.56 -0.04 0.69
N LEU A 61 -17.65 -0.15 -0.07
CA LEU A 61 -18.31 0.98 -0.72
C LEU A 61 -19.56 1.46 0.04
N PHE A 62 -20.29 0.58 0.73
CA PHE A 62 -21.63 0.94 1.22
C PHE A 62 -21.99 0.48 2.64
N ASP A 63 -21.22 -0.41 3.26
CA ASP A 63 -21.56 -0.95 4.58
C ASP A 63 -21.28 0.02 5.75
N LYS A 64 -20.63 1.16 5.48
CA LYS A 64 -20.30 2.23 6.45
C LYS A 64 -19.33 1.79 7.56
N GLU A 65 -18.69 0.65 7.39
CA GLU A 65 -17.83 0.05 8.41
C GLU A 65 -16.47 -0.35 7.83
N SER A 66 -16.48 -0.93 6.63
CA SER A 66 -15.30 -1.61 6.07
C SER A 66 -14.43 -0.67 5.25
N MET A 67 -13.12 -0.75 5.47
CA MET A 67 -12.13 -0.23 4.52
C MET A 67 -11.72 -1.34 3.53
N LEU A 68 -11.26 -0.94 2.35
CA LEU A 68 -10.59 -1.86 1.44
C LEU A 68 -9.11 -1.94 1.83
N LYS A 69 -8.62 -3.13 2.18
CA LYS A 69 -7.19 -3.40 2.27
C LYS A 69 -6.76 -4.28 1.11
N ILE A 70 -5.70 -3.86 0.44
CA ILE A 70 -5.02 -4.63 -0.61
C ILE A 70 -3.54 -4.73 -0.29
N PHE A 71 -2.91 -5.84 -0.65
CA PHE A 71 -1.49 -6.06 -0.49
C PHE A 71 -0.81 -6.42 -1.80
N ASN A 72 0.50 -6.21 -1.85
CA ASN A 72 1.36 -6.62 -2.95
C ASN A 72 2.80 -6.83 -2.46
N PHE A 73 3.66 -7.39 -3.31
CA PHE A 73 5.06 -7.68 -3.01
C PHE A 73 6.01 -6.72 -3.69
N ASN A 74 7.09 -6.41 -3.01
CA ASN A 74 8.31 -5.83 -3.58
C ASN A 74 9.42 -6.87 -3.50
N LYS A 75 10.55 -6.61 -4.16
CA LYS A 75 11.72 -7.50 -4.07
C LYS A 75 12.15 -7.78 -2.63
N PHE A 76 12.10 -6.75 -1.78
CA PHE A 76 12.50 -6.82 -0.37
C PHE A 76 11.35 -6.54 0.60
N GLY A 77 10.26 -7.30 0.49
CA GLY A 77 9.15 -7.25 1.44
C GLY A 77 7.79 -7.11 0.77
N GLY A 78 6.83 -6.55 1.51
CA GLY A 78 5.46 -6.37 1.05
C GLY A 78 4.91 -5.01 1.41
N VAL A 79 3.81 -4.63 0.77
CA VAL A 79 3.12 -3.37 1.03
C VAL A 79 1.63 -3.65 1.18
N ILE A 80 1.00 -3.01 2.16
CA ILE A 80 -0.45 -2.94 2.32
C ILE A 80 -0.90 -1.51 2.07
N GLY A 81 -1.92 -1.33 1.24
CA GLY A 81 -2.69 -0.09 1.21
C GLY A 81 -4.06 -0.29 1.84
N ALA A 82 -4.39 0.58 2.78
CA ALA A 82 -5.72 0.67 3.38
C ALA A 82 -6.45 1.90 2.85
N PHE A 83 -7.67 1.73 2.36
CA PHE A 83 -8.42 2.77 1.67
C PHE A 83 -9.85 2.87 2.21
N ASN A 84 -10.28 4.06 2.59
CA ASN A 84 -11.70 4.32 2.82
C ASN A 84 -12.38 4.60 1.47
N CYS A 85 -13.04 3.58 0.93
CA CYS A 85 -13.79 3.64 -0.33
C CYS A 85 -15.29 3.95 -0.14
N GLN A 86 -15.74 4.16 1.10
CA GLN A 86 -17.16 4.27 1.42
C GLN A 86 -17.80 5.43 0.65
N GLY A 87 -19.01 5.20 0.18
CA GLY A 87 -19.84 6.11 -0.59
C GLY A 87 -19.40 6.35 -2.04
N ALA A 88 -18.30 5.79 -2.54
CA ALA A 88 -17.92 5.89 -3.95
C ALA A 88 -18.41 4.67 -4.73
N GLY A 89 -19.40 4.82 -5.63
CA GLY A 89 -19.98 3.64 -6.30
C GLY A 89 -20.53 3.88 -7.69
N TRP A 90 -20.56 2.84 -8.51
CA TRP A 90 -21.24 2.84 -9.80
C TRP A 90 -22.76 2.80 -9.60
N SER A 91 -23.49 3.68 -10.27
CA SER A 91 -24.95 3.64 -10.32
C SER A 91 -25.41 2.99 -11.63
N PRO A 92 -25.96 1.75 -11.59
CA PRO A 92 -26.47 1.09 -12.80
C PRO A 92 -27.60 1.86 -13.46
N LYS A 93 -28.45 2.54 -12.68
CA LYS A 93 -29.58 3.32 -13.20
C LYS A 93 -29.12 4.54 -14.00
N GLU A 94 -28.10 5.23 -13.52
CA GLU A 94 -27.63 6.51 -14.09
C GLU A 94 -26.42 6.31 -15.03
N HIS A 95 -25.92 5.08 -15.17
CA HIS A 95 -24.74 4.73 -15.97
C HIS A 95 -23.52 5.62 -15.67
N ARG A 96 -23.30 5.93 -14.39
CA ARG A 96 -22.18 6.76 -13.94
C ARG A 96 -21.76 6.46 -12.50
N PHE A 97 -20.54 6.82 -12.16
CA PHE A 97 -20.11 6.88 -10.77
C PHE A 97 -20.84 7.99 -10.01
N LYS A 98 -21.31 7.67 -8.81
CA LYS A 98 -22.05 8.56 -7.92
C LYS A 98 -21.48 8.47 -6.50
N GLY A 99 -21.48 9.62 -5.82
CA GLY A 99 -21.26 9.70 -4.38
C GLY A 99 -22.55 9.46 -3.60
N TYR A 100 -22.51 8.52 -2.66
CA TYR A 100 -23.58 8.19 -1.72
C TYR A 100 -23.20 8.81 -0.37
N LYS A 101 -23.66 10.04 -0.13
CA LYS A 101 -23.24 10.88 1.01
C LYS A 101 -23.52 10.22 2.36
N GLU A 102 -24.59 9.45 2.43
CA GLU A 102 -25.01 8.67 3.60
C GLU A 102 -24.02 7.56 4.01
N CYS A 103 -23.08 7.23 3.12
CA CYS A 103 -22.01 6.26 3.37
C CYS A 103 -20.66 6.93 3.64
N TYR A 104 -20.50 8.23 3.44
CA TYR A 104 -19.25 8.95 3.76
C TYR A 104 -19.06 9.07 5.26
N GLN A 105 -18.51 8.00 5.85
CA GLN A 105 -18.20 7.88 7.27
C GLN A 105 -16.72 7.57 7.44
N THR A 106 -16.15 8.04 8.55
CA THR A 106 -14.85 7.60 9.01
C THR A 106 -14.92 6.12 9.36
N VAL A 107 -13.95 5.34 8.89
CA VAL A 107 -13.86 3.90 9.17
C VAL A 107 -12.61 3.61 9.99
N SER A 108 -12.73 2.68 10.93
CA SER A 108 -11.62 2.21 11.74
C SER A 108 -11.37 0.73 11.50
N GLY A 109 -10.14 0.30 11.67
CA GLY A 109 -9.73 -1.07 11.45
C GLY A 109 -8.30 -1.29 11.87
N THR A 110 -7.74 -2.41 11.41
CA THR A 110 -6.39 -2.81 11.78
C THR A 110 -5.57 -3.20 10.57
N VAL A 111 -4.26 -3.06 10.69
CA VAL A 111 -3.28 -3.58 9.74
C VAL A 111 -2.27 -4.42 10.51
N HIS A 112 -1.98 -5.62 10.01
CA HIS A 112 -1.03 -6.51 10.64
C HIS A 112 -0.16 -7.24 9.59
N VAL A 113 1.01 -7.71 10.00
CA VAL A 113 1.93 -8.44 9.09
C VAL A 113 1.31 -9.71 8.52
N SER A 114 0.34 -10.31 9.23
CA SER A 114 -0.41 -11.48 8.77
C SER A 114 -1.46 -11.17 7.69
N ASP A 115 -1.71 -9.90 7.38
CA ASP A 115 -2.62 -9.52 6.29
C ASP A 115 -1.97 -9.75 4.91
N ILE A 116 -0.65 -9.97 4.86
CA ILE A 116 0.10 -10.33 3.65
C ILE A 116 0.25 -11.85 3.57
N GLU A 117 -0.09 -12.41 2.42
CA GLU A 117 0.07 -13.84 2.12
C GLU A 117 1.52 -14.18 1.74
N TRP A 118 2.44 -14.11 2.71
CA TRP A 118 3.90 -14.24 2.46
C TRP A 118 4.32 -15.51 1.73
N ASP A 119 3.54 -16.59 1.84
CA ASP A 119 3.73 -17.85 1.11
C ASP A 119 3.49 -17.73 -0.40
N GLN A 120 2.80 -16.68 -0.84
CA GLN A 120 2.55 -16.36 -2.26
C GLN A 120 3.61 -15.40 -2.86
N ASN A 121 4.64 -15.02 -2.09
CA ASN A 121 5.67 -14.11 -2.59
C ASN A 121 6.52 -14.77 -3.70
N PRO A 122 6.54 -14.22 -4.93
CA PRO A 122 7.33 -14.78 -6.03
C PRO A 122 8.84 -14.89 -5.74
N GLU A 123 9.38 -13.99 -4.92
CA GLU A 123 10.81 -13.97 -4.54
C GLU A 123 11.13 -14.96 -3.40
N ALA A 124 10.13 -15.56 -2.76
CA ALA A 124 10.37 -16.59 -1.74
C ALA A 124 11.01 -17.85 -2.34
N ALA A 125 10.66 -18.18 -3.59
CA ALA A 125 11.22 -19.31 -4.32
C ALA A 125 12.61 -18.96 -4.87
N GLY A 126 13.64 -19.02 -4.02
CA GLY A 126 15.04 -18.84 -4.42
C GLY A 126 15.82 -17.81 -3.60
N SER A 127 15.15 -17.02 -2.76
CA SER A 127 15.82 -16.16 -1.79
C SER A 127 16.20 -16.92 -0.52
N GLN A 128 17.29 -16.49 0.13
CA GLN A 128 17.61 -16.91 1.50
C GLN A 128 16.80 -16.12 2.55
N MET A 129 15.83 -15.31 2.11
CA MET A 129 15.07 -14.41 2.97
C MET A 129 13.99 -15.17 3.72
N SER A 130 14.03 -15.12 5.06
CA SER A 130 12.97 -15.68 5.90
C SER A 130 11.90 -14.62 6.18
N TYR A 131 10.65 -14.94 5.85
CA TYR A 131 9.47 -14.13 6.15
C TYR A 131 8.81 -14.54 7.49
N ALA A 132 9.47 -15.36 8.31
CA ALA A 132 8.94 -15.80 9.60
C ALA A 132 9.44 -14.98 10.81
N GLY A 133 10.19 -13.90 10.56
CA GLY A 133 10.90 -13.13 11.57
C GLY A 133 10.27 -11.80 11.97
N ASP A 134 11.12 -10.90 12.45
CA ASP A 134 10.74 -9.52 12.72
C ASP A 134 10.69 -8.71 11.42
N TYR A 135 9.88 -7.67 11.44
CA TYR A 135 9.64 -6.76 10.35
C TYR A 135 9.84 -5.32 10.83
N LEU A 136 10.48 -4.53 9.98
CA LEU A 136 10.40 -3.08 10.03
C LEU A 136 9.15 -2.66 9.26
N VAL A 137 8.28 -1.89 9.89
CA VAL A 137 7.04 -1.39 9.29
C VAL A 137 7.12 0.11 9.17
N TYR A 138 7.02 0.63 7.95
CA TYR A 138 6.95 2.07 7.70
C TYR A 138 5.52 2.48 7.36
N LYS A 139 4.97 3.42 8.14
CA LYS A 139 3.67 4.05 7.94
C LYS A 139 3.86 5.32 7.14
N MET A 140 3.33 5.37 5.92
CA MET A 140 3.61 6.47 5.01
C MET A 140 3.00 7.79 5.49
N GLN A 141 1.74 7.80 5.91
CA GLN A 141 1.05 9.05 6.26
C GLN A 141 1.61 9.72 7.53
N SER A 142 1.97 8.93 8.53
CA SER A 142 2.56 9.45 9.78
C SER A 142 4.09 9.55 9.75
N GLU A 143 4.73 9.02 8.70
CA GLU A 143 6.19 8.87 8.59
C GLU A 143 6.82 8.12 9.77
N GLU A 144 6.07 7.22 10.40
CA GLU A 144 6.51 6.45 11.56
C GLU A 144 7.09 5.09 11.17
N ILE A 145 8.10 4.67 11.94
CA ILE A 145 8.71 3.35 11.82
C ILE A 145 8.40 2.55 13.07
N LEU A 146 7.94 1.31 12.88
CA LEU A 146 7.59 0.37 13.93
C LEU A 146 8.34 -0.95 13.72
N PHE A 147 8.54 -1.70 14.81
CA PHE A 147 8.98 -3.09 14.74
C PHE A 147 7.80 -4.00 15.05
N MET A 148 7.57 -4.99 14.21
CA MET A 148 6.47 -5.94 14.36
C MET A 148 6.90 -7.35 14.01
N ASN A 149 6.26 -8.34 14.61
CA ASN A 149 6.28 -9.72 14.14
C ASN A 149 4.88 -10.32 14.26
N SER A 150 4.75 -11.61 13.94
CA SER A 150 3.45 -12.30 13.95
C SER A 150 2.76 -12.36 15.33
N LYS A 151 3.46 -12.04 16.42
CA LYS A 151 2.93 -11.99 17.79
C LYS A 151 2.66 -10.57 18.28
N SER A 152 3.01 -9.54 17.50
CA SER A 152 2.73 -8.15 17.84
C SER A 152 1.23 -7.86 17.76
N ASP A 153 0.78 -6.87 18.52
CA ASP A 153 -0.59 -6.37 18.37
C ASP A 153 -0.77 -5.70 16.99
N PRO A 154 -1.96 -5.80 16.36
CA PRO A 154 -2.25 -5.10 15.12
C PRO A 154 -2.16 -3.58 15.25
N ILE A 155 -1.69 -2.90 14.21
CA ILE A 155 -1.69 -1.44 14.12
C ILE A 155 -3.15 -0.97 13.98
N GLN A 156 -3.60 -0.12 14.90
CA GLN A 156 -4.91 0.54 14.80
C GLN A 156 -4.85 1.68 13.79
N ILE A 157 -5.85 1.74 12.90
CA ILE A 157 -5.93 2.77 11.87
C ILE A 157 -7.37 3.32 11.77
N THR A 158 -7.46 4.62 11.50
CA THR A 158 -8.73 5.33 11.31
C THR A 158 -8.59 6.21 10.07
N LEU A 159 -9.50 6.03 9.11
CA LEU A 159 -9.46 6.68 7.81
C LEU A 159 -10.73 7.50 7.58
N GLU A 160 -10.54 8.80 7.41
CA GLU A 160 -11.57 9.72 6.92
C GLU A 160 -12.07 9.33 5.52
N PRO A 161 -13.29 9.75 5.12
CA PRO A 161 -13.80 9.49 3.77
C PRO A 161 -12.80 9.91 2.68
N SER A 162 -12.58 9.03 1.69
CA SER A 162 -11.62 9.26 0.59
C SER A 162 -10.16 9.47 1.03
N SER A 163 -9.78 8.95 2.21
CA SER A 163 -8.40 8.91 2.68
C SER A 163 -7.82 7.48 2.63
N PHE A 164 -6.51 7.37 2.80
CA PHE A 164 -5.76 6.13 2.71
C PHE A 164 -4.48 6.19 3.54
N ASP A 165 -3.89 5.04 3.82
CA ASP A 165 -2.51 4.92 4.31
C ASP A 165 -1.82 3.72 3.67
N LEU A 166 -0.49 3.79 3.55
CA LEU A 166 0.37 2.75 3.00
C LEU A 166 1.33 2.26 4.09
N PHE A 167 1.43 0.93 4.21
CA PHE A 167 2.25 0.25 5.20
C PHE A 167 3.25 -0.63 4.47
N SER A 168 4.53 -0.28 4.54
CA SER A 168 5.60 -1.09 3.96
C SER A 168 6.17 -2.01 5.03
N PHE A 169 6.14 -3.32 4.77
CA PHE A 169 6.64 -4.37 5.65
C PHE A 169 7.94 -4.94 5.07
N VAL A 170 9.05 -4.73 5.77
CA VAL A 170 10.37 -5.19 5.34
C VAL A 170 10.91 -6.20 6.35
N PRO A 171 11.20 -7.46 5.93
CA PRO A 171 11.81 -8.44 6.81
C PRO A 171 13.15 -7.94 7.35
N VAL A 172 13.36 -8.10 8.65
CA VAL A 172 14.62 -7.78 9.33
C VAL A 172 15.58 -8.95 9.16
N THR A 173 16.74 -8.69 8.57
CA THR A 173 17.79 -9.68 8.33
C THR A 173 18.95 -9.48 9.29
N ASP A 174 19.48 -10.56 9.87
CA ASP A 174 20.67 -10.50 10.71
C ASP A 174 21.95 -10.58 9.85
N LEU A 175 22.84 -9.60 10.02
CA LEU A 175 24.10 -9.49 9.28
C LEU A 175 25.23 -10.21 10.02
N GLY A 176 25.40 -11.50 9.69
CA GLY A 176 26.48 -12.33 10.20
C GLY A 176 26.41 -12.57 11.71
N SER A 177 27.54 -12.95 12.33
CA SER A 177 27.61 -13.26 13.78
C SER A 177 27.73 -12.02 14.68
N SER A 178 27.57 -10.81 14.12
CA SER A 178 27.84 -9.53 14.79
C SER A 178 26.65 -9.00 15.61
N GLY A 179 25.45 -9.59 15.45
CA GLY A 179 24.22 -9.11 16.08
C GLY A 179 23.64 -7.84 15.44
N VAL A 180 24.22 -7.36 14.33
CA VAL A 180 23.66 -6.24 13.56
C VAL A 180 22.46 -6.72 12.76
N ARG A 181 21.36 -5.96 12.80
CA ARG A 181 20.12 -6.24 12.07
C ARG A 181 19.88 -5.16 11.02
N PHE A 182 19.33 -5.55 9.87
CA PHE A 182 19.16 -4.69 8.71
C PHE A 182 17.81 -4.89 8.04
N ALA A 183 17.19 -3.79 7.59
CA ALA A 183 15.96 -3.80 6.81
C ALA A 183 15.95 -2.57 5.86
N PRO A 184 15.93 -2.75 4.53
CA PRO A 184 15.99 -1.63 3.59
C PRO A 184 14.60 -1.03 3.30
N LEU A 185 14.37 0.23 3.66
CA LEU A 185 13.11 0.95 3.35
C LEU A 185 13.10 1.65 1.98
N GLY A 186 14.27 1.93 1.40
CA GLY A 186 14.39 2.67 0.15
C GLY A 186 14.06 4.16 0.29
N LEU A 187 13.55 4.77 -0.79
CA LEU A 187 13.19 6.19 -0.87
C LEU A 187 11.82 6.44 -0.24
N ILE A 188 11.80 6.79 1.06
CA ILE A 188 10.58 7.00 1.86
C ILE A 188 9.67 8.13 1.34
N ASN A 189 10.18 9.02 0.49
CA ASN A 189 9.39 10.07 -0.16
C ASN A 189 8.55 9.57 -1.35
N MET A 190 8.61 8.29 -1.70
CA MET A 190 7.81 7.67 -2.77
C MET A 190 6.73 6.75 -2.18
N PHE A 191 5.60 6.58 -2.89
CA PHE A 191 4.48 5.74 -2.43
C PHE A 191 4.87 4.28 -2.23
N ASN A 192 5.61 3.71 -3.17
CA ASN A 192 6.15 2.37 -3.06
C ASN A 192 7.64 2.41 -2.70
N CYS A 193 7.96 2.94 -1.50
CA CYS A 193 9.34 3.20 -1.07
C CYS A 193 10.22 1.95 -1.11
N VAL A 194 9.74 0.81 -0.61
CA VAL A 194 10.51 -0.45 -0.63
C VAL A 194 10.72 -0.98 -2.04
N GLY A 195 9.79 -0.73 -2.95
CA GLY A 195 9.96 -1.04 -4.37
C GLY A 195 11.10 -0.27 -5.04
N THR A 196 11.67 0.73 -4.37
CA THR A 196 12.84 1.46 -4.87
C THR A 196 14.17 0.80 -4.57
N VAL A 197 14.17 -0.23 -3.72
CA VAL A 197 15.35 -1.02 -3.42
C VAL A 197 15.52 -2.09 -4.50
N GLN A 198 16.61 -1.97 -5.26
CA GLN A 198 17.00 -2.90 -6.33
C GLN A 198 18.41 -3.45 -6.04
N GLU A 199 18.80 -4.52 -6.73
CA GLU A 199 20.18 -5.07 -6.70
C GLU A 199 21.15 -4.22 -7.51
#